data_AF-A0A4Z0G6W6-F1
#
_entry.id   AF-A0A4Z0G6W6-F1
#
_cell.length_a   1.000
_cell.length_b   1.000
_cell.length_c   1.000
_cell.angle_alpha   90.00
_cell.angle_beta   90.00
_cell.angle_gamma   90.00
#
_symmetry.space_group_name_H-M   'P 1'
#
loop_
_entity.id
_entity.type
_entity.pdbx_description
1 polymer ?
#
loop_
_entity_poly.entity_id
_entity_poly.type
_entity_poly.pdbx_seq_one_letter_code
_entity_poly.pdbx_strand_id
1 'polypeptide(L)'
;MYEAIRTKSVHSMAARTGDFPHRSRREELRIRLAGHLTALLTVTDELRALTPDPALDRAAQLLADQVTRMRDGHRPLRAAPT
;
A
#
# COMPACT_ATOMS: atom_id res chain seq x y z
N MET A 1 41.52 -36.18 -28.72
CA MET A 1 40.23 -35.81 -28.13
C MET A 1 40.38 -34.43 -27.51
N TYR A 2 39.59 -33.45 -27.95
CA TYR A 2 39.60 -32.10 -27.35
C TYR A 2 38.66 -32.14 -26.15
N GLU A 3 39.18 -31.96 -24.95
CA GLU A 3 38.36 -31.74 -23.76
C GLU A 3 37.83 -30.31 -23.78
N ALA A 4 36.52 -30.16 -23.61
CA ALA A 4 35.89 -28.84 -23.56
C ALA A 4 36.31 -28.09 -22.30
N ILE A 5 36.74 -26.84 -22.44
CA ILE A 5 37.03 -25.92 -21.34
C ILE A 5 35.78 -25.84 -20.47
N ARG A 6 35.87 -26.30 -19.22
CA ARG A 6 34.85 -26.07 -18.20
C ARG A 6 34.84 -24.56 -17.91
N THR A 7 34.04 -23.81 -18.65
CA THR A 7 33.84 -22.39 -18.38
C THR A 7 33.35 -22.28 -16.94
N LYS A 8 34.11 -21.61 -16.08
CA LYS A 8 33.60 -21.18 -14.77
C LYS A 8 32.31 -20.44 -15.06
N SER A 9 31.19 -20.93 -14.53
CA SER A 9 29.92 -20.22 -14.63
C SER A 9 30.06 -18.88 -13.91
N VAL A 10 30.28 -17.82 -14.69
CA VAL A 10 30.31 -16.43 -14.20
C VAL A 10 28.92 -15.93 -13.79
N HIS A 11 27.88 -16.75 -13.97
CA HIS A 11 26.50 -16.44 -13.59
C HIS A 11 26.24 -16.51 -12.07
N SER A 12 27.24 -16.87 -11.26
CA SER A 12 27.11 -16.92 -9.79
C SER A 12 27.78 -15.75 -9.06
N MET A 13 27.87 -14.57 -9.68
CA MET A 13 28.31 -13.32 -9.03
C MET A 13 27.20 -12.25 -8.94
N ALA A 14 25.94 -12.62 -9.22
CA ALA A 14 24.76 -11.78 -8.95
C ALA A 14 24.06 -12.13 -7.63
N ALA A 15 24.65 -13.03 -6.83
CA ALA A 15 24.23 -13.34 -5.47
C ALA A 15 25.13 -12.68 -4.42
N ARG A 16 25.62 -11.46 -4.70
CA ARG A 16 26.11 -10.59 -3.62
C ARG A 16 24.90 -10.07 -2.85
N THR A 17 24.54 -10.85 -1.83
CA THR A 17 23.99 -10.42 -0.55
C THR A 17 24.35 -8.96 -0.23
N GLY A 18 23.34 -8.08 -0.15
CA GLY A 18 23.49 -6.76 0.48
C GLY A 18 22.81 -5.59 -0.25
N ASP A 19 21.72 -5.12 0.34
CA ASP A 19 21.37 -3.68 0.45
C ASP A 19 20.69 -2.94 -0.71
N PHE A 20 19.55 -3.47 -1.19
CA PHE A 20 18.45 -2.56 -1.58
C PHE A 20 17.34 -2.68 -0.54
N PRO A 21 16.66 -1.58 -0.16
CA PRO A 21 15.58 -1.64 0.82
C PRO A 21 14.36 -2.31 0.14
N HIS A 22 14.39 -3.64 0.07
CA HIS A 22 13.25 -4.43 -0.36
C HIS A 22 12.25 -4.41 0.78
N ARG A 23 11.19 -3.62 0.62
CA ARG A 23 10.02 -3.72 1.49
C ARG A 23 9.52 -5.16 1.45
N SER A 24 9.09 -5.67 2.59
CA SER A 24 8.48 -7.01 2.60
C SER A 24 7.22 -6.99 1.73
N ARG A 25 6.89 -8.11 1.07
CA ARG A 25 5.64 -8.22 0.30
C ARG A 25 4.40 -7.80 1.13
N ARG A 26 4.38 -8.15 2.42
CA ARG A 26 3.34 -7.73 3.37
C ARG A 26 3.25 -6.21 3.48
N GLU A 27 4.40 -5.55 3.56
CA GLU A 27 4.47 -4.10 3.63
C GLU A 27 3.97 -3.45 2.33
N GLU A 28 4.36 -3.96 1.16
CA GLU A 28 3.83 -3.48 -0.12
C GLU A 28 2.31 -3.62 -0.23
N LEU A 29 1.77 -4.75 0.23
CA LEU A 29 0.32 -4.98 0.27
C LEU A 29 -0.37 -4.02 1.24
N ARG A 30 0.24 -3.76 2.41
CA ARG A 30 -0.27 -2.76 3.37
C ARG A 30 -0.34 -1.37 2.72
N ILE A 31 0.72 -0.96 2.01
CA ILE A 31 0.76 0.35 1.33
C ILE A 31 -0.35 0.44 0.28
N ARG A 32 -0.47 -0.58 -0.58
CA ARG A 32 -1.52 -0.61 -1.61
C ARG A 32 -2.92 -0.57 -1.00
N LEU A 33 -3.19 -1.40 0.00
CA LEU A 33 -4.49 -1.43 0.66
C LEU A 33 -4.79 -0.09 1.37
N ALA A 34 -3.81 0.52 2.03
CA ALA A 34 -3.98 1.85 2.62
C ALA A 34 -4.32 2.90 1.55
N GLY A 35 -3.68 2.83 0.38
CA GLY A 35 -4.00 3.68 -0.77
C GLY A 35 -5.43 3.48 -1.27
N HIS A 36 -5.87 2.24 -1.47
CA HIS A 36 -7.24 1.92 -1.91
C HIS A 36 -8.30 2.36 -0.90
N LEU A 37 -8.07 2.13 0.39
CA LEU A 37 -9.00 2.58 1.44
C LEU A 37 -9.05 4.10 1.55
N THR A 38 -7.93 4.80 1.29
CA THR A 38 -7.93 6.26 1.23
C THR A 38 -8.75 6.76 0.03
N ALA A 39 -8.60 6.14 -1.15
CA ALA A 39 -9.40 6.49 -2.31
C ALA A 39 -10.91 6.25 -2.09
N LEU A 40 -11.27 5.11 -1.49
CA LEU A 40 -12.66 4.82 -1.11
C LEU A 40 -13.20 5.84 -0.11
N LEU A 41 -12.38 6.25 0.87
CA LEU A 41 -12.74 7.27 1.84
C LEU A 41 -13.01 8.63 1.20
N THR A 42 -12.17 9.03 0.24
CA THR A 42 -12.39 10.26 -0.54
C THR A 42 -13.72 10.23 -1.27
N VAL A 43 -14.03 9.16 -2.01
CA VAL A 43 -15.32 9.00 -2.70
C VAL A 43 -16.49 9.00 -1.71
N THR A 44 -16.31 8.41 -0.53
CA THR A 44 -17.35 8.43 0.51
C THR A 44 -17.60 9.84 1.03
N ASP A 45 -16.56 10.65 1.22
CA ASP A 45 -16.72 12.06 1.61
C ASP A 45 -17.41 12.89 0.53
N GLU A 46 -17.10 12.67 -0.75
CA GLU A 46 -17.79 13.31 -1.87
C GLU A 46 -19.28 12.94 -1.91
N LEU A 47 -19.61 11.66 -1.73
CA LEU A 47 -21.01 11.21 -1.66
C LEU A 47 -21.76 11.83 -0.47
N ARG A 48 -21.11 11.95 0.70
CA ARG A 48 -21.70 12.61 1.88
C ARG A 48 -22.07 14.07 1.62
N ALA A 49 -21.26 14.77 0.83
CA ALA A 49 -21.53 16.15 0.46
C ALA A 49 -22.73 16.26 -0.51
N LEU A 50 -22.91 15.28 -1.41
CA LEU A 50 -24.01 15.27 -2.37
C LEU A 50 -25.33 14.72 -1.80
N THR A 51 -25.23 13.75 -0.89
CA THR A 51 -26.39 13.04 -0.34
C THR A 51 -26.10 12.68 1.11
N PRO A 52 -26.43 13.58 2.06
CA PRO A 52 -26.23 13.33 3.48
C PRO A 52 -27.01 12.09 3.93
N ASP A 53 -26.29 11.10 4.46
CA ASP A 53 -26.84 9.85 4.98
C ASP A 53 -26.02 9.40 6.22
N PRO A 54 -26.66 9.15 7.38
CA PRO A 54 -25.99 8.64 8.58
C PRO A 54 -25.17 7.34 8.35
N ALA A 55 -25.58 6.51 7.40
CA ALA A 55 -24.84 5.31 7.04
C ALA A 55 -23.50 5.66 6.38
N LEU A 56 -23.45 6.70 5.55
CA LEU A 56 -22.22 7.19 4.94
C LEU A 56 -21.31 7.84 5.98
N ASP A 57 -21.85 8.57 6.96
CA ASP A 57 -21.06 9.10 8.09
C ASP A 57 -20.36 7.98 8.84
N ARG A 58 -21.10 6.91 9.17
CA ARG A 58 -20.56 5.75 9.86
C ARG A 58 -19.51 5.03 9.03
N ALA A 59 -19.78 4.82 7.73
CA ALA A 59 -18.84 4.17 6.82
C ALA A 59 -17.53 4.98 6.72
N ALA A 60 -17.63 6.30 6.59
CA ALA A 60 -16.47 7.17 6.49
C ALA A 60 -15.66 7.18 7.80
N GLN A 61 -16.30 7.12 8.96
CA GLN A 61 -15.58 7.00 10.25
C GLN A 61 -14.81 5.67 10.34
N LEU A 62 -15.45 4.55 9.98
CA LEU A 62 -14.81 3.22 9.97
C LEU A 62 -13.60 3.17 9.02
N LEU A 63 -13.72 3.76 7.83
CA LEU A 63 -12.63 3.86 6.86
C LEU A 63 -11.48 4.70 7.39
N ALA A 64 -11.76 5.87 7.99
CA ALA A 64 -10.72 6.71 8.57
C ALA A 64 -9.97 6.01 9.71
N ASP A 65 -10.68 5.31 10.59
CA ASP A 65 -10.07 4.55 11.68
C ASP A 65 -9.17 3.43 11.14
N GLN A 66 -9.63 2.72 10.10
CA GLN A 66 -8.83 1.67 9.47
C GLN A 66 -7.57 2.24 8.77
N VAL A 67 -7.69 3.34 8.02
CA VAL A 67 -6.54 4.00 7.39
C VAL A 67 -5.55 4.50 8.44
N THR A 68 -6.04 5.08 9.54
CA THR A 68 -5.21 5.56 10.66
C THR A 68 -4.41 4.41 11.28
N ARG A 69 -5.06 3.26 11.56
CA ARG A 69 -4.37 2.05 12.03
C ARG A 69 -3.31 1.56 11.06
N MET A 70 -3.60 1.63 9.76
CA MET A 70 -2.67 1.16 8.72
C MET A 70 -1.51 2.12 8.45
N ARG A 71 -1.62 3.41 8.81
CA ARG A 71 -0.60 4.44 8.61
C ARG A 71 0.06 4.86 9.94
N ASP A 72 0.21 3.92 10.85
CA ASP A 72 0.96 4.12 12.10
C ASP A 72 0.44 5.31 12.94
N GLY A 73 -0.88 5.53 12.92
CA GLY A 73 -1.55 6.60 13.67
C GLY A 73 -1.79 7.89 12.89
N HIS A 74 -1.32 8.02 11.65
CA HIS A 74 -1.54 9.20 10.84
C HIS A 74 -2.96 9.25 10.27
N ARG A 75 -3.79 10.17 10.79
CA ARG A 75 -5.17 10.37 10.33
C ARG A 75 -5.20 10.89 8.89
N PRO A 76 -6.04 10.33 8.00
CA PRO A 76 -6.19 10.84 6.64
C PRO A 76 -6.84 12.24 6.64
N LEU A 77 -6.47 13.06 5.65
CA LEU A 77 -7.19 14.30 5.35
C LEU A 77 -8.62 13.96 4.90
N ARG A 78 -9.58 14.79 5.29
CA ARG A 78 -11.02 14.59 5.05
C ARG A 78 -11.62 15.84 4.42
N ALA A 79 -12.54 15.66 3.49
CA ALA A 79 -13.40 16.77 3.07
C ALA A 79 -14.52 16.94 4.11
N ALA A 80 -14.73 18.17 4.55
CA ALA A 80 -15.89 18.48 5.38
C ALA A 80 -17.11 18.60 4.45
N PRO A 81 -18.25 17.95 4.77
CA PRO A 81 -19.49 18.24 4.08
C PRO A 81 -19.85 19.71 4.32
N THR A 82 -20.20 20.42 3.25
CA THR A 82 -20.65 21.83 3.26
C THR A 82 -22.12 21.95 3.63
#